data_AF-A0A6C0K9F1-F1
#
_entry.id   AF-A0A6C0K9F1-F1
#
_cell.length_a   1.000
_cell.length_b   1.000
_cell.length_c   1.000
_cell.angle_alpha   90.00
_cell.angle_beta   90.00
_cell.angle_gamma   90.00
#
_symmetry.space_group_name_H-M   'P 1'
#
loop_
_entity.id
_entity.type
_entity.pdbx_description
1 polymer ?
#
loop_
_entity_poly.entity_id
_entity_poly.type
_entity_poly.pdbx_seq_one_letter_code
_entity_poly.pdbx_strand_id
1 'polypeptide(L)'
;MSAANANAANAAVSRQYHTVANAAFTAVYDRTVYKYDNLYCFSSPKQRYGYGADYHIFAKYGDKVYMDVKGCGNIVMSFTELQKNRYWKAYYEISLLLTKDPHTVIQDIEYRTKYIGDDIYEEPRSWAINTAFIETNINENTKKIIGNDCNDICYLRVSPYELKNMEYNTADDVATYQNLYETCRKLRIETFEERCADYKRLTIG
;
A
#
# COMPACT_ATOMS: atom_id res chain seq x y z
N MET A 1 -46.99 -17.96 19.92
CA MET A 1 -46.44 -18.02 18.56
C MET A 1 -45.09 -17.31 18.58
N SER A 2 -44.04 -18.02 18.12
CA SER A 2 -42.69 -17.60 17.69
C SER A 2 -42.00 -16.42 18.41
N ALA A 3 -40.90 -16.55 19.14
CA ALA A 3 -39.57 -17.10 18.78
C ALA A 3 -38.95 -16.47 17.51
N ALA A 4 -38.02 -15.54 17.72
CA ALA A 4 -36.85 -15.28 16.86
C ALA A 4 -35.92 -14.31 17.62
N ASN A 5 -35.16 -14.80 18.60
CA ASN A 5 -33.73 -15.05 18.47
C ASN A 5 -32.98 -13.95 17.70
N ALA A 6 -32.63 -12.89 18.42
CA ALA A 6 -31.51 -12.02 18.11
C ALA A 6 -30.18 -12.78 18.35
N ASN A 7 -29.92 -13.81 17.55
CA ASN A 7 -28.57 -14.29 17.29
C ASN A 7 -28.06 -13.49 16.09
N ALA A 8 -27.65 -12.24 16.34
CA ALA A 8 -26.67 -11.61 15.46
C ALA A 8 -25.38 -12.38 15.67
N ALA A 9 -25.23 -13.46 14.91
CA ALA A 9 -24.02 -14.25 14.89
C ALA A 9 -22.84 -13.31 14.66
N ASN A 10 -21.88 -13.37 15.59
CA ASN A 10 -20.48 -13.08 15.30
C ASN A 10 -20.08 -13.95 14.10
N ALA A 11 -20.35 -13.49 12.89
CA ALA A 11 -19.66 -13.98 11.72
C ALA A 11 -18.22 -13.54 11.91
N ALA A 12 -17.41 -14.41 12.53
CA ALA A 12 -15.97 -14.32 12.48
C ALA A 12 -15.61 -14.21 10.99
N VAL A 13 -15.30 -13.01 10.55
CA VAL A 13 -14.96 -12.73 9.16
C VAL A 13 -13.64 -13.44 8.90
N SER A 14 -13.69 -14.60 8.25
CA SER A 14 -12.49 -15.40 8.01
C SER A 14 -11.68 -14.72 6.91
N ARG A 15 -10.59 -14.04 7.29
CA ARG A 15 -9.52 -13.70 6.37
C ARG A 15 -8.99 -14.97 5.73
N GLN A 16 -8.93 -14.99 4.40
CA GLN A 16 -8.44 -16.15 3.66
C GLN A 16 -7.08 -15.83 3.05
N TYR A 17 -6.12 -16.71 3.26
CA TYR A 17 -4.78 -16.59 2.69
C TYR A 17 -4.73 -17.39 1.39
N HIS A 18 -4.20 -16.78 0.34
CA HIS A 18 -4.10 -17.37 -0.99
C HIS A 18 -2.65 -17.34 -1.42
N THR A 19 -2.12 -18.50 -1.81
CA THR A 19 -0.79 -18.60 -2.42
C THR A 19 -0.90 -18.59 -3.94
N VAL A 20 -0.15 -17.72 -4.60
CA VAL A 20 -0.16 -17.55 -6.06
C VAL A 20 1.27 -17.74 -6.57
N ALA A 21 1.63 -18.99 -6.86
CA ALA A 21 3.02 -19.37 -7.14
C ALA A 21 3.67 -18.64 -8.34
N ASN A 22 2.88 -18.23 -9.33
CA ASN A 22 3.40 -17.63 -10.58
C ASN A 22 3.42 -16.09 -10.53
N ALA A 23 3.09 -15.48 -9.40
CA ALA A 23 3.09 -14.04 -9.23
C ALA A 23 3.76 -13.63 -7.91
N ALA A 24 4.35 -12.45 -7.88
CA ALA A 24 4.92 -11.83 -6.69
C ALA A 24 4.22 -10.49 -6.42
N PHE A 25 3.69 -10.32 -5.22
CA PHE A 25 2.97 -9.14 -4.75
C PHE A 25 3.77 -8.50 -3.65
N THR A 26 4.15 -7.24 -3.82
CA THR A 26 4.96 -6.52 -2.85
C THR A 26 4.49 -5.09 -2.73
N ALA A 27 4.75 -4.45 -1.60
CA ALA A 27 4.39 -3.05 -1.44
C ALA A 27 5.39 -2.28 -0.57
N VAL A 28 5.41 -0.97 -0.79
CA VAL A 28 5.98 0.01 0.12
C VAL A 28 4.82 0.86 0.61
N TYR A 29 4.76 1.08 1.92
CA TYR A 29 3.80 1.97 2.54
C TYR A 29 4.52 2.87 3.53
N ASP A 30 4.11 4.13 3.56
CA ASP A 30 4.61 5.11 4.49
C ASP A 30 3.43 5.80 5.17
N ARG A 31 3.39 5.70 6.49
CA ARG A 31 2.41 6.37 7.33
C ARG A 31 3.04 7.58 7.98
N THR A 32 2.35 8.70 7.89
CA THR A 32 2.65 9.90 8.66
C THR A 32 1.54 10.09 9.67
N VAL A 33 1.89 10.17 10.95
CA VAL A 33 0.97 10.45 12.05
C VAL A 33 1.24 11.85 12.55
N TYR A 34 0.18 12.63 12.76
CA TYR A 34 0.29 13.96 13.34
C TYR A 34 -0.86 14.23 14.31
N LYS A 35 -0.61 15.07 15.31
CA LYS A 35 -1.58 15.50 16.32
C LYS A 35 -2.27 16.76 15.82
N TYR A 36 -3.57 16.81 15.97
CA TYR A 36 -4.33 18.05 15.83
C TYR A 36 -4.44 18.71 17.21
N ASP A 37 -3.83 19.88 17.36
CA ASP A 37 -4.17 20.77 18.47
C ASP A 37 -5.41 21.57 18.07
N ASN A 38 -6.54 21.34 18.76
CA ASN A 38 -7.77 22.12 18.68
C ASN A 38 -8.37 22.38 17.28
N LEU A 39 -9.19 21.45 16.79
CA LEU A 39 -10.30 21.83 15.90
C LEU A 39 -11.39 22.50 16.77
N TYR A 40 -11.48 23.82 16.67
CA TYR A 40 -12.38 24.76 17.37
C TYR A 40 -13.89 24.43 17.36
N CYS A 41 -14.33 23.28 16.84
CA CYS A 41 -15.74 22.96 16.59
C CYS A 41 -16.23 21.68 17.26
N PHE A 42 -15.37 20.93 17.96
CA PHE A 42 -15.78 19.72 18.67
C PHE A 42 -15.16 19.73 20.07
N SER A 43 -15.98 20.01 21.07
CA SER A 43 -15.67 19.96 22.50
C SER A 43 -15.36 18.53 22.97
N SER A 44 -14.30 17.94 22.43
CA SER A 44 -13.76 16.63 22.80
C SER A 44 -12.46 16.84 23.59
N PRO A 45 -12.39 16.41 24.86
CA PRO A 45 -11.17 16.48 25.66
C PRO A 45 -10.10 15.47 25.23
N LYS A 46 -10.40 14.58 24.27
CA LYS A 46 -9.47 13.56 23.77
C LYS A 46 -8.65 14.08 22.58
N GLN A 47 -7.34 13.87 22.64
CA GLN A 47 -6.41 14.11 21.53
C GLN A 47 -6.88 13.38 20.26
N ARG A 48 -6.89 14.09 19.13
CA ARG A 48 -7.18 13.53 17.81
C ARG A 48 -5.91 13.44 16.99
N TYR A 49 -5.75 12.32 16.29
CA TYR A 49 -4.64 12.07 15.39
C TYR A 49 -5.13 12.12 13.95
N GLY A 50 -4.38 12.81 13.09
CA GLY A 50 -4.49 12.72 11.64
C GLY A 50 -3.47 11.74 11.08
N TYR A 51 -3.81 11.16 9.93
CA TYR A 51 -2.96 10.23 9.22
C TYR A 51 -2.79 10.67 7.78
N GLY A 52 -1.53 10.75 7.34
CA GLY A 52 -1.14 10.81 5.94
C GLY A 52 -0.60 9.44 5.54
N ALA A 53 -0.85 9.05 4.29
CA ALA A 53 -0.41 7.76 3.78
C ALA A 53 0.12 7.91 2.37
N ASP A 54 1.10 7.08 2.04
CA ASP A 54 1.75 7.01 0.75
C ASP A 54 2.06 5.55 0.41
N TYR A 55 1.94 5.16 -0.86
CA TYR A 55 2.20 3.77 -1.25
C TYR A 55 2.72 3.61 -2.67
N HIS A 56 3.47 2.52 -2.82
CA HIS A 56 3.81 1.88 -4.10
C HIS A 56 3.49 0.41 -3.98
N ILE A 57 2.53 -0.06 -4.76
CA ILE A 57 2.10 -1.45 -4.78
C ILE A 57 2.56 -2.06 -6.09
N PHE A 58 3.18 -3.23 -6.03
CA PHE A 58 3.70 -3.96 -7.17
C PHE A 58 3.08 -5.35 -7.24
N ALA A 59 2.75 -5.78 -8.44
CA ALA A 59 2.39 -7.16 -8.71
C ALA A 59 3.06 -7.63 -10.00
N LYS A 60 3.95 -8.62 -9.89
CA LYS A 60 4.79 -9.13 -10.98
C LYS A 60 4.36 -10.53 -11.38
N TYR A 61 4.13 -10.76 -12.68
CA TYR A 61 3.86 -12.07 -13.27
C TYR A 61 4.79 -12.28 -14.47
N GLY A 62 5.78 -13.17 -14.33
CA GLY A 62 6.83 -13.31 -15.34
C GLY A 62 7.58 -11.99 -15.56
N ASP A 63 7.63 -11.49 -16.80
CA ASP A 63 8.18 -10.18 -17.14
C ASP A 63 7.18 -9.02 -16.94
N LYS A 64 5.89 -9.29 -16.73
CA LYS A 64 4.89 -8.23 -16.55
C LYS A 64 4.92 -7.69 -15.13
N VAL A 65 4.84 -6.37 -14.97
CA VAL A 65 4.66 -5.70 -13.69
C VAL A 65 3.50 -4.73 -13.76
N TYR A 66 2.52 -4.94 -12.88
CA TYR A 66 1.55 -3.93 -12.49
C TYR A 66 2.13 -3.10 -11.34
N MET A 67 2.05 -1.79 -11.45
CA MET A 67 2.43 -0.85 -10.40
C MET A 67 1.28 0.12 -10.14
N ASP A 68 0.89 0.30 -8.88
CA ASP A 68 -0.11 1.26 -8.42
C ASP A 68 0.50 2.19 -7.37
N VAL A 69 0.41 3.49 -7.62
CA VAL A 69 1.06 4.52 -6.80
C VAL A 69 0.04 5.57 -6.40
N LYS A 70 -0.01 5.88 -5.10
CA LYS A 70 -0.93 6.89 -4.57
C LYS A 70 -0.77 8.23 -5.31
N GLY A 71 -1.87 8.74 -5.85
CA GLY A 71 -1.91 10.03 -6.56
C GLY A 71 -1.27 10.02 -7.95
N CYS A 72 -0.77 8.88 -8.44
CA CYS A 72 -0.29 8.72 -9.83
C CYS A 72 -1.16 7.72 -10.62
N GLY A 73 -1.92 6.86 -9.92
CA GLY A 73 -2.68 5.79 -10.54
C GLY A 73 -1.82 4.57 -10.83
N ASN A 74 -2.27 3.74 -11.78
CA ASN A 74 -1.65 2.46 -12.09
C ASN A 74 -1.11 2.39 -13.53
N ILE A 75 -0.17 1.47 -13.73
CA ILE A 75 0.48 1.21 -15.00
C ILE A 75 0.91 -0.27 -15.07
N VAL A 76 0.83 -0.87 -16.26
CA VAL A 76 1.31 -2.21 -16.56
C VAL A 76 2.44 -2.13 -17.57
N MET A 77 3.63 -2.57 -17.17
CA MET A 77 4.85 -2.47 -17.97
C MET A 77 5.67 -3.76 -17.90
N SER A 78 6.73 -3.87 -18.72
CA SER A 78 7.72 -4.93 -18.54
C SER A 78 8.61 -4.66 -17.33
N PHE A 79 9.19 -5.71 -16.76
CA PHE A 79 10.12 -5.59 -15.66
C PHE A 79 11.36 -4.81 -16.12
N THR A 80 11.81 -5.04 -17.36
CA THR A 80 12.88 -4.26 -17.97
C THR A 80 12.56 -2.77 -18.00
N GLU A 81 11.33 -2.39 -18.33
CA GLU A 81 10.90 -0.98 -18.33
C GLU A 81 10.94 -0.38 -16.93
N LEU A 82 10.42 -1.11 -15.93
CA LEU A 82 10.46 -0.68 -14.52
C LEU A 82 11.89 -0.39 -14.06
N GLN A 83 12.86 -1.21 -14.49
CA GLN A 83 14.27 -1.07 -14.09
C GLN A 83 14.96 0.18 -14.67
N LYS A 84 14.42 0.81 -15.73
CA LYS A 84 15.00 2.02 -16.33
C LYS A 84 14.84 3.25 -15.45
N ASN A 85 13.73 3.35 -14.71
CA ASN A 85 13.50 4.45 -13.78
C ASN A 85 14.12 4.13 -12.41
N ARG A 86 15.09 4.94 -11.98
CA ARG A 86 15.83 4.71 -10.72
C ARG A 86 14.92 4.68 -9.48
N TYR A 87 13.84 5.46 -9.47
CA TYR A 87 12.93 5.52 -8.32
C TYR A 87 12.03 4.30 -8.27
N TRP A 88 11.42 3.93 -9.40
CA TRP A 88 10.56 2.74 -9.47
C TRP A 88 11.34 1.47 -9.13
N LYS A 89 12.56 1.36 -9.66
CA LYS A 89 13.49 0.28 -9.31
C LYS A 89 13.73 0.20 -7.80
N ALA A 90 14.13 1.30 -7.15
CA ALA A 90 14.45 1.25 -5.74
C ALA A 90 13.21 1.06 -4.84
N TYR A 91 12.04 1.59 -5.20
CA TYR A 91 10.80 1.24 -4.49
C TYR A 91 10.44 -0.23 -4.65
N TYR A 92 10.65 -0.82 -5.84
CA TYR A 92 10.47 -2.26 -6.04
C TYR A 92 11.44 -3.08 -5.17
N GLU A 93 12.72 -2.71 -5.11
CA GLU A 93 13.71 -3.37 -4.26
C GLU A 93 13.35 -3.26 -2.77
N ILE A 94 12.91 -2.08 -2.31
CA ILE A 94 12.46 -1.88 -0.92
C ILE A 94 11.21 -2.72 -0.64
N SER A 95 10.27 -2.79 -1.58
CA SER A 95 9.04 -3.56 -1.39
C SER A 95 9.30 -5.05 -1.13
N LEU A 96 10.35 -5.61 -1.76
CA LEU A 96 10.80 -6.99 -1.55
C LEU A 96 11.35 -7.22 -0.13
N LEU A 97 11.97 -6.21 0.47
CA LEU A 97 12.51 -6.29 1.84
C LEU A 97 11.42 -6.23 2.90
N LEU A 98 10.33 -5.50 2.62
CA LEU A 98 9.25 -5.26 3.58
C LEU A 98 8.16 -6.33 3.56
N THR A 99 7.96 -6.95 2.39
CA THR A 99 6.90 -7.94 2.20
C THR A 99 7.28 -9.27 2.83
N LYS A 100 6.40 -9.83 3.67
CA LYS A 100 6.67 -11.08 4.41
C LYS A 100 6.89 -12.27 3.48
N ASP A 101 5.96 -12.45 2.55
CA ASP A 101 5.94 -13.52 1.57
C ASP A 101 5.30 -12.95 0.30
N PRO A 102 6.08 -12.73 -0.77
CA PRO A 102 5.56 -12.14 -1.99
C PRO A 102 4.57 -13.04 -2.73
N HIS A 103 4.47 -14.33 -2.40
CA HIS A 103 3.55 -15.25 -3.08
C HIS A 103 2.22 -15.41 -2.36
N THR A 104 2.04 -14.74 -1.22
CA THR A 104 0.82 -14.83 -0.41
C THR A 104 0.07 -13.51 -0.41
N VAL A 105 -1.22 -13.57 -0.74
CA VAL A 105 -2.17 -12.44 -0.62
C VAL A 105 -3.30 -12.82 0.33
N ILE A 106 -3.90 -11.81 0.94
CA ILE A 106 -4.97 -11.98 1.92
C ILE A 106 -6.25 -11.45 1.31
N GLN A 107 -7.25 -12.31 1.16
CA GLN A 107 -8.59 -11.88 0.83
C GLN A 107 -9.27 -11.39 2.11
N ASP A 108 -9.58 -10.10 2.14
CA ASP A 108 -10.30 -9.45 3.23
C ASP A 108 -11.68 -9.00 2.77
N ILE A 109 -12.57 -8.72 3.71
CA ILE A 109 -13.84 -8.08 3.38
C ILE A 109 -13.59 -6.64 2.98
N GLU A 110 -14.21 -6.25 1.87
CA GLU A 110 -14.21 -4.91 1.28
C GLU A 110 -14.49 -3.80 2.33
N TYR A 111 -15.27 -4.13 3.37
CA TYR A 111 -15.59 -3.27 4.51
C TYR A 111 -14.36 -2.66 5.22
N ARG A 112 -13.21 -3.35 5.35
CA ARG A 112 -12.03 -2.76 6.01
C ARG A 112 -11.42 -1.62 5.20
N THR A 113 -11.44 -1.72 3.88
CA THR A 113 -11.02 -0.61 3.01
C THR A 113 -12.00 0.56 3.04
N LYS A 114 -13.27 0.35 3.39
CA LYS A 114 -14.25 1.43 3.56
C LYS A 114 -14.05 2.27 4.83
N TYR A 115 -13.38 1.76 5.87
CA TYR A 115 -13.16 2.50 7.13
C TYR A 115 -11.70 2.96 7.32
N ILE A 116 -10.74 2.22 6.78
CA ILE A 116 -9.31 2.59 6.78
C ILE A 116 -8.94 3.31 5.48
N GLY A 117 -9.65 3.01 4.38
CA GLY A 117 -9.26 3.37 3.02
C GLY A 117 -9.99 4.56 2.43
N ASP A 118 -11.05 5.12 3.01
CA ASP A 118 -11.65 6.37 2.48
C ASP A 118 -10.61 7.52 2.40
N ASP A 119 -9.54 7.47 3.21
CA ASP A 119 -8.41 8.42 3.17
C ASP A 119 -7.17 7.93 2.37
N ILE A 120 -7.18 6.67 1.90
CA ILE A 120 -6.00 6.01 1.29
C ILE A 120 -6.28 5.57 -0.16
N TYR A 121 -7.44 4.98 -0.42
CA TYR A 121 -7.87 4.39 -1.68
C TYR A 121 -9.13 5.07 -2.20
N GLU A 122 -9.17 5.32 -3.51
CA GLU A 122 -10.33 5.94 -4.17
C GLU A 122 -11.52 4.99 -4.32
N GLU A 123 -11.27 3.68 -4.20
CA GLU A 123 -12.27 2.64 -4.36
C GLU A 123 -12.01 1.50 -3.36
N PRO A 124 -13.05 0.74 -2.98
CA PRO A 124 -12.89 -0.42 -2.12
C PRO A 124 -12.02 -1.51 -2.76
N ARG A 125 -11.27 -2.24 -1.93
CA ARG A 125 -10.33 -3.28 -2.37
C ARG A 125 -10.42 -4.50 -1.45
N SER A 126 -10.15 -5.69 -2.00
CA SER A 126 -10.37 -6.97 -1.29
C SER A 126 -9.11 -7.81 -1.11
N TRP A 127 -7.99 -7.40 -1.72
CA TRP A 127 -6.76 -8.20 -1.76
C TRP A 127 -5.62 -7.46 -1.08
N ALA A 128 -5.29 -7.85 0.14
CA ALA A 128 -4.21 -7.26 0.91
C ALA A 128 -2.86 -7.96 0.71
N ILE A 129 -1.78 -7.19 0.83
CA ILE A 129 -0.40 -7.63 0.85
C ILE A 129 0.13 -7.48 2.27
N ASN A 130 0.69 -8.56 2.81
CA ASN A 130 1.31 -8.52 4.13
C ASN A 130 2.71 -7.90 4.04
N THR A 131 2.79 -6.60 4.35
CA THR A 131 4.01 -5.80 4.28
C THR A 131 4.26 -4.99 5.54
N ALA A 132 5.53 -4.84 5.87
CA ALA A 132 6.00 -3.90 6.88
C ALA A 132 5.91 -2.49 6.31
N PHE A 133 5.88 -1.49 7.18
CA PHE A 133 5.88 -0.11 6.74
C PHE A 133 6.54 0.83 7.74
N ILE A 134 6.97 1.99 7.26
CA ILE A 134 7.49 3.05 8.13
C ILE A 134 6.33 3.91 8.63
N GLU A 135 6.28 4.11 9.95
CA GLU A 135 5.49 5.15 10.59
C GLU A 135 6.40 6.31 11.03
N THR A 136 6.11 7.50 10.53
CA THR A 136 6.71 8.76 10.98
C THR A 136 5.70 9.52 11.83
N ASN A 137 6.02 9.79 13.10
CA ASN A 137 5.25 10.68 13.95
C ASN A 137 5.87 12.07 13.90
N ILE A 138 5.18 13.03 13.28
CA ILE A 138 5.69 14.40 13.10
C ILE A 138 5.87 15.10 14.45
N ASN A 139 4.93 14.92 15.37
CA ASN A 139 4.94 15.64 16.64
C ASN A 139 6.03 15.15 17.60
N GLU A 140 6.39 13.87 17.52
CA GLU A 140 7.45 13.27 18.34
C GLU A 140 8.78 13.21 17.60
N ASN A 141 8.81 13.57 16.31
CA ASN A 141 9.96 13.44 15.43
C ASN A 141 10.58 12.03 15.48
N THR A 142 9.72 11.00 15.49
CA THR A 142 10.14 9.59 15.55
C THR A 142 9.79 8.86 14.26
N LYS A 143 10.61 7.87 13.92
CA LYS A 143 10.35 6.92 12.83
C LYS A 143 10.54 5.49 13.36
N LYS A 144 9.64 4.59 12.98
CA LYS A 144 9.73 3.16 13.33
C LYS A 144 9.16 2.30 12.20
N ILE A 145 9.65 1.06 12.11
CA ILE A 145 8.95 0.03 11.34
C ILE A 145 7.79 -0.48 12.18
N ILE A 146 6.63 -0.57 11.53
CA ILE A 146 5.51 -1.37 12.02
C ILE A 146 5.55 -2.69 11.26
N GLY A 147 5.53 -3.78 12.02
CA GLY A 147 5.67 -5.13 11.51
C GLY A 147 4.43 -5.68 10.80
N ASN A 148 4.60 -6.89 10.29
CA ASN A 148 3.68 -7.64 9.42
C ASN A 148 2.52 -8.30 10.18
N ASP A 149 2.41 -7.99 11.46
CA ASP A 149 1.43 -8.47 12.43
C ASP A 149 0.33 -7.45 12.73
N CYS A 150 0.53 -6.19 12.33
CA CYS A 150 -0.48 -5.16 12.42
C CYS A 150 -1.44 -5.18 11.21
N ASN A 151 -2.64 -4.62 11.35
CA ASN A 151 -3.69 -4.63 10.33
C ASN A 151 -3.12 -4.29 8.93
N ASP A 152 -3.37 -5.14 7.94
CA ASP A 152 -2.87 -4.97 6.57
C ASP A 152 -3.35 -3.63 5.98
N ILE A 153 -2.41 -2.86 5.42
CA ILE A 153 -2.68 -1.51 4.94
C ILE A 153 -2.52 -1.39 3.42
N CYS A 154 -1.83 -2.33 2.78
CA CYS A 154 -1.63 -2.34 1.33
C CYS A 154 -2.63 -3.25 0.64
N TYR A 155 -3.56 -2.68 -0.14
CA TYR A 155 -4.54 -3.43 -0.90
C TYR A 155 -4.33 -3.24 -2.41
N LEU A 156 -4.31 -4.33 -3.15
CA LEU A 156 -4.30 -4.35 -4.60
C LEU A 156 -5.64 -3.83 -5.13
N ARG A 157 -5.56 -2.98 -6.15
CA ARG A 157 -6.72 -2.51 -6.89
C ARG A 157 -7.37 -3.62 -7.72
N VAL A 158 -6.56 -4.59 -8.14
CA VAL A 158 -6.91 -5.63 -9.11
C VAL A 158 -6.90 -7.01 -8.46
N SER A 159 -7.60 -7.97 -9.04
CA SER A 159 -7.52 -9.35 -8.58
C SER A 159 -6.13 -9.93 -8.86
N PRO A 160 -5.53 -10.70 -7.93
CA PRO A 160 -4.22 -11.35 -8.14
C PRO A 160 -4.24 -12.32 -9.33
N TYR A 161 -5.41 -12.79 -9.73
CA TYR A 161 -5.60 -13.73 -10.84
C TYR A 161 -5.74 -13.07 -12.21
N GLU A 162 -5.90 -11.74 -12.27
CA GLU A 162 -6.09 -10.99 -13.53
C GLU A 162 -4.77 -10.56 -14.19
N LEU A 163 -3.68 -10.49 -13.43
CA LEU A 163 -2.37 -10.00 -13.89
C LEU A 163 -1.87 -10.68 -15.17
N LYS A 164 -2.12 -11.98 -15.30
CA LYS A 164 -1.69 -12.73 -16.49
C LYS A 164 -2.31 -12.15 -17.76
N ASN A 165 -3.55 -11.71 -17.69
CA ASN A 165 -4.37 -11.30 -18.84
C ASN A 165 -4.36 -9.78 -19.06
N MET A 166 -3.74 -8.99 -18.18
CA MET A 166 -3.58 -7.56 -18.39
C MET A 166 -2.71 -7.28 -19.60
N GLU A 167 -3.14 -6.31 -20.40
CA GLU A 167 -2.36 -5.78 -21.51
C GLU A 167 -1.24 -4.88 -20.99
N TYR A 168 -0.12 -4.85 -21.72
CA TYR A 168 0.92 -3.88 -21.46
C TYR A 168 0.44 -2.50 -21.92
N ASN A 169 0.75 -1.48 -21.13
CA ASN A 169 0.64 -0.12 -21.59
C ASN A 169 1.64 0.16 -22.72
N THR A 170 1.28 1.09 -23.59
CA THR A 170 2.14 1.50 -24.70
C THR A 170 3.37 2.25 -24.19
N ALA A 171 4.41 2.42 -25.02
CA ALA A 171 5.57 3.23 -24.65
C ALA A 171 5.18 4.69 -24.33
N ASP A 172 4.20 5.23 -25.05
CA ASP A 172 3.70 6.59 -24.83
C ASP A 172 2.94 6.71 -23.50
N ASP A 173 2.17 5.68 -23.14
CA ASP A 173 1.50 5.61 -21.83
C ASP A 173 2.52 5.56 -20.68
N VAL A 174 3.59 4.76 -20.83
CA VAL A 174 4.66 4.66 -19.83
C VAL A 174 5.41 5.99 -19.69
N ALA A 175 5.73 6.66 -20.80
CA ALA A 175 6.37 7.97 -20.78
C ALA A 175 5.46 9.04 -20.13
N THR A 176 4.17 9.02 -20.44
CA THR A 176 3.16 9.90 -19.83
C THR A 176 3.07 9.65 -18.33
N TYR A 177 3.02 8.38 -17.92
CA TYR A 177 2.99 7.99 -16.51
C TYR A 177 4.27 8.42 -15.79
N GLN A 178 5.44 8.32 -16.42
CA GLN A 178 6.69 8.81 -15.85
C GLN A 178 6.65 10.32 -15.55
N ASN A 179 6.19 11.13 -16.52
CA ASN A 179 6.06 12.57 -16.33
C ASN A 179 5.08 12.92 -15.20
N LEU A 180 3.95 12.21 -15.14
CA LEU A 180 2.98 12.35 -14.05
C LEU A 180 3.62 11.98 -12.71
N TYR A 181 4.32 10.85 -12.65
CA TYR A 181 5.01 10.38 -11.46
C TYR A 181 6.02 11.42 -10.95
N GLU A 182 6.88 11.94 -11.81
CA GLU A 182 7.87 12.96 -11.42
C GLU A 182 7.21 14.25 -10.91
N THR A 183 6.07 14.63 -11.51
CA THR A 183 5.29 15.80 -11.10
C THR A 183 4.61 15.59 -9.74
N CYS A 184 3.85 14.51 -9.59
CA CYS A 184 3.11 14.18 -8.36
C CYS A 184 4.05 13.86 -7.18
N ARG A 185 5.26 13.35 -7.47
CA ARG A 185 6.21 12.86 -6.47
C ARG A 185 7.40 13.79 -6.25
N LYS A 186 7.40 15.01 -6.80
CA LYS A 186 8.54 15.94 -6.74
C LYS A 186 9.17 16.08 -5.34
N LEU A 187 8.36 16.41 -4.33
CA LEU A 187 8.83 16.55 -2.93
C LEU A 187 9.38 15.23 -2.35
N ARG A 188 8.85 14.08 -2.79
CA ARG A 188 9.29 12.75 -2.36
C ARG A 188 10.57 12.32 -3.07
N ILE A 189 10.77 12.80 -4.29
CA ILE A 189 12.00 12.61 -5.06
C ILE A 189 13.14 13.41 -4.43
N GLU A 190 12.89 14.63 -3.97
CA GLU A 190 13.88 15.48 -3.28
C GLU A 190 14.43 14.83 -2.00
N THR A 191 13.59 14.07 -1.28
CA THR A 191 13.96 13.38 -0.02
C THR A 191 14.22 11.89 -0.21
N PHE A 192 14.33 11.42 -1.45
CA PHE A 192 14.34 10.00 -1.78
C PHE A 192 15.50 9.22 -1.15
N GLU A 193 16.73 9.76 -1.25
CA GLU A 193 17.93 9.07 -0.76
C GLU A 193 17.89 8.87 0.76
N GLU A 194 17.42 9.88 1.51
CA GLU A 194 17.23 9.81 2.96
C GLU A 194 16.22 8.71 3.34
N ARG A 195 15.11 8.62 2.59
CA ARG A 195 14.09 7.58 2.80
C ARG A 195 14.63 6.20 2.51
N CYS A 196 15.36 6.01 1.40
CA CYS A 196 15.99 4.74 1.09
C CYS A 196 16.99 4.33 2.20
N ALA A 197 17.74 5.28 2.76
CA ALA A 197 18.65 5.03 3.87
C ALA A 197 17.90 4.67 5.17
N ASP A 198 16.74 5.28 5.43
CA ASP A 198 15.87 4.92 6.56
C ASP A 198 15.36 3.49 6.44
N TYR A 199 14.84 3.12 5.26
CA TYR A 199 14.39 1.75 4.99
C TYR A 199 15.50 0.72 5.20
N LYS A 200 16.69 0.95 4.63
CA LYS A 200 17.83 0.03 4.76
C LYS A 200 18.33 -0.09 6.21
N ARG A 201 18.36 1.01 6.96
CA ARG A 201 18.78 0.97 8.38
C ARG A 201 17.82 0.17 9.23
N LEU A 202 16.52 0.30 8.97
CA LEU A 202 15.49 -0.34 9.77
C LEU A 202 15.28 -1.82 9.40
N THR A 203 15.70 -2.28 8.21
CA THR A 203 15.60 -3.69 7.80
C THR A 203 16.83 -4.54 8.13
N ILE A 204 17.97 -3.92 8.52
CA ILE A 204 19.23 -4.60 8.84
C ILE A 204 19.48 -4.69 10.37
N GLY A 205 18.73 -3.95 11.19
CA GLY A 205 18.82 -3.97 12.66
C GLY A 205 17.92 -5.01 13.30
#